data_AF-A0A416XPL9-F1
#
_entry.id   AF-A0A416XPL9-F1
#
_cell.length_a   1.000
_cell.length_b   1.000
_cell.length_c   1.000
_cell.angle_alpha   90.00
_cell.angle_beta   90.00
_cell.angle_gamma   90.00
#
_symmetry.space_group_name_H-M   'P 1'
#
loop_
_entity.id
_entity.type
_entity.pdbx_description
1 polymer ?
#
loop_
_entity_poly.entity_id
_entity_poly.type
_entity_poly.pdbx_seq_one_letter_code
_entity_poly.pdbx_strand_id
1 'polypeptide(L)'
;MKTEKLLIMSLLGTAFLGGCTNTEEPVTNGTAQAIEVNAGIAEATRAVISGGYTNDLEVSFVRLDNPGTTGAQWNNPSIDAVRTGGTGNTVLTFEPEQTYLAEDGESILIGYYPRKALNSGTTNPVSVTYTITGEEDIMATGVQTGSLTDKFETFTFNHLLTQLQFKCTGSAGAIAKWTAIASIKVKNVATGLKLSLDKTKGAQLMATGTTNQTLTVKNCPSTVSAPDAEKPSTGYLLLYPTANMGTEDLPVSLEVKGTYDGNPKTLNVTVSNISEGVKAGYSHLITLTFTEDGKIAVETGIAQWQPGNNGSTIITPKE
;
A
#
# COMPACT_ATOMS: atom_id res chain seq x y z
N MET A 1 64.28 -47.06 -59.21
CA MET A 1 64.12 -47.24 -60.67
C MET A 1 62.69 -47.69 -60.95
N LYS A 2 61.89 -46.81 -61.56
CA LYS A 2 60.54 -47.04 -62.14
C LYS A 2 59.44 -47.39 -61.10
N THR A 3 58.24 -46.81 -61.11
CA THR A 3 57.47 -46.29 -62.25
C THR A 3 56.49 -45.22 -61.77
N GLU A 4 56.49 -44.08 -62.44
CA GLU A 4 55.44 -43.06 -62.39
C GLU A 4 54.18 -43.54 -63.14
N LYS A 5 53.00 -43.03 -62.74
CA LYS A 5 51.93 -42.75 -63.71
C LYS A 5 51.08 -41.55 -63.25
N LEU A 6 51.03 -40.59 -64.17
CA LEU A 6 50.36 -39.29 -64.13
C LEU A 6 48.84 -39.35 -64.38
N LEU A 7 48.23 -38.15 -64.19
CA LEU A 7 46.98 -37.57 -64.75
C LEU A 7 45.70 -37.94 -63.98
N ILE A 8 44.86 -36.98 -63.56
CA ILE A 8 44.16 -35.97 -64.39
C ILE A 8 43.96 -34.64 -63.63
N MET A 9 44.06 -33.56 -64.42
CA MET A 9 43.79 -32.15 -64.13
C MET A 9 42.29 -31.84 -64.07
N SER A 10 41.83 -31.00 -63.13
CA SER A 10 40.70 -30.09 -63.37
C SER A 10 40.73 -28.85 -62.47
N LEU A 11 40.56 -27.73 -63.15
CA LEU A 11 40.69 -26.32 -62.80
C LEU A 11 39.36 -25.75 -62.23
N LEU A 12 39.41 -24.49 -61.73
CA LEU A 12 38.33 -23.60 -61.23
C LEU A 12 37.88 -23.87 -59.78
N GLY A 13 37.87 -22.94 -58.82
CA GLY A 13 37.92 -21.47 -58.85
C GLY A 13 36.56 -20.90 -58.42
N THR A 14 36.39 -20.50 -57.14
CA THR A 14 35.60 -19.34 -56.66
C THR A 14 35.57 -19.27 -55.13
N ALA A 15 35.61 -18.05 -54.59
CA ALA A 15 35.49 -17.71 -53.18
C ALA A 15 34.02 -17.70 -52.71
N PHE A 16 33.78 -17.83 -51.40
CA PHE A 16 33.03 -16.90 -50.52
C PHE A 16 32.53 -17.62 -49.24
N LEU A 17 32.92 -17.05 -48.08
CA LEU A 17 32.23 -16.89 -46.78
C LEU A 17 31.68 -18.07 -45.95
N GLY A 18 31.86 -17.92 -44.63
CA GLY A 18 31.10 -18.57 -43.56
C GLY A 18 32.02 -19.41 -42.65
N GLY A 19 32.04 -19.27 -41.33
CA GLY A 19 31.28 -18.45 -40.42
C GLY A 19 31.90 -18.57 -39.03
N CYS A 20 31.73 -17.54 -38.20
CA CYS A 20 32.05 -17.59 -36.79
C CYS A 20 31.26 -18.74 -36.15
N THR A 21 31.95 -19.69 -35.53
CA THR A 21 31.30 -20.72 -34.73
C THR A 21 30.77 -20.06 -33.46
N ASN A 22 29.47 -19.82 -33.40
CA ASN A 22 28.77 -19.65 -32.14
C ASN A 22 28.94 -20.97 -31.37
N THR A 23 29.71 -20.93 -30.30
CA THR A 23 29.68 -21.99 -29.29
C THR A 23 28.36 -21.80 -28.55
N GLU A 24 27.32 -22.50 -29.02
CA GLU A 24 26.10 -22.73 -28.25
C GLU A 24 26.53 -23.27 -26.88
N GLU A 25 26.24 -22.54 -25.81
CA GLU A 25 26.32 -23.12 -24.47
C GLU A 25 25.36 -24.31 -24.41
N PRO A 26 25.77 -25.44 -23.78
CA PRO A 26 24.90 -26.59 -23.70
C PRO A 26 23.64 -26.21 -22.92
N VAL A 27 22.47 -26.56 -23.49
CA VAL A 27 21.16 -26.48 -22.84
C VAL A 27 21.26 -27.10 -21.45
N THR A 28 21.25 -26.26 -20.41
CA THR A 28 21.23 -26.75 -19.04
C THR A 28 19.90 -27.44 -18.80
N ASN A 29 20.00 -28.72 -18.51
CA ASN A 29 18.94 -29.60 -18.10
C ASN A 29 18.17 -29.03 -16.89
N GLY A 30 16.97 -28.50 -17.11
CA GLY A 30 15.86 -28.48 -16.14
C GLY A 30 16.09 -27.97 -14.71
N THR A 31 17.01 -27.04 -14.43
CA THR A 31 17.11 -26.43 -13.10
C THR A 31 16.03 -25.36 -12.94
N ALA A 32 15.11 -25.57 -12.01
CA ALA A 32 14.09 -24.60 -11.64
C ALA A 32 14.77 -23.27 -11.25
N GLN A 33 14.43 -22.17 -11.93
CA GLN A 33 14.99 -20.85 -11.66
C GLN A 33 14.18 -20.16 -10.56
N ALA A 34 14.86 -19.72 -9.49
CA ALA A 34 14.24 -18.99 -8.39
C ALA A 34 13.64 -17.65 -8.85
N ILE A 35 12.54 -17.25 -8.21
CA ILE A 35 11.91 -15.94 -8.37
C ILE A 35 12.59 -14.97 -7.40
N GLU A 36 13.49 -14.16 -7.93
CA GLU A 36 14.19 -13.11 -7.21
C GLU A 36 13.59 -11.75 -7.57
N VAL A 37 12.88 -11.13 -6.63
CA VAL A 37 12.14 -9.89 -6.87
C VAL A 37 12.31 -8.91 -5.72
N ASN A 38 12.04 -7.64 -6.02
CA ASN A 38 11.96 -6.58 -5.03
C ASN A 38 10.50 -6.18 -4.78
N ALA A 39 10.26 -5.52 -3.65
CA ALA A 39 8.99 -4.88 -3.35
C ALA A 39 9.18 -3.45 -2.82
N GLY A 40 8.37 -2.53 -3.32
CA GLY A 40 8.17 -1.19 -2.79
C GLY A 40 6.84 -1.06 -2.06
N ILE A 41 6.67 0.04 -1.34
CA ILE A 41 5.38 0.50 -0.82
C ILE A 41 5.04 1.77 -1.57
N ALA A 42 3.84 1.84 -2.12
CA ALA A 42 3.38 3.01 -2.86
C ALA A 42 3.47 4.23 -1.97
N GLU A 43 4.07 5.30 -2.47
CA GLU A 43 4.02 6.57 -1.77
C GLU A 43 2.55 6.99 -1.65
N ALA A 44 2.08 7.17 -0.42
CA ALA A 44 0.83 7.89 -0.23
C ALA A 44 1.03 9.26 -0.87
N THR A 45 0.14 9.62 -1.79
CA THR A 45 0.30 10.85 -2.59
C THR A 45 0.40 12.10 -1.73
N ARG A 46 0.06 12.01 -0.43
CA ARG A 46 0.14 13.05 0.59
C ARG A 46 0.37 12.38 1.96
N ALA A 47 1.37 12.85 2.71
CA ALA A 47 2.09 12.17 3.81
C ALA A 47 1.27 11.27 4.76
N VAL A 48 1.77 10.05 4.99
CA VAL A 48 1.34 9.11 6.04
C VAL A 48 2.17 9.37 7.30
N ILE A 49 1.54 9.40 8.48
CA ILE A 49 2.28 9.37 9.75
C ILE A 49 2.91 7.99 9.91
N SER A 50 4.25 7.95 9.83
CA SER A 50 5.13 6.93 10.43
C SER A 50 4.61 5.49 10.34
N GLY A 51 4.51 4.94 9.13
CA GLY A 51 4.13 3.53 8.94
C GLY A 51 5.20 2.51 9.37
N GLY A 52 6.36 2.94 9.88
CA GLY A 52 7.38 2.03 10.43
C GLY A 52 8.01 1.07 9.41
N TYR A 53 7.84 1.31 8.10
CA TYR A 53 8.32 0.43 7.03
C TYR A 53 9.85 0.45 6.83
N THR A 54 10.57 1.06 7.77
CA THR A 54 12.01 0.88 7.94
C THR A 54 12.34 -0.52 8.44
N ASN A 55 11.38 -1.21 9.05
CA ASN A 55 11.50 -2.60 9.48
C ASN A 55 10.96 -3.56 8.41
N ASP A 56 11.32 -4.83 8.55
CA ASP A 56 10.81 -5.91 7.71
C ASP A 56 9.27 -5.97 7.74
N LEU A 57 8.68 -6.19 6.57
CA LEU A 57 7.24 -6.29 6.38
C LEU A 57 6.87 -7.74 6.04
N GLU A 58 6.16 -8.39 6.95
CA GLU A 58 5.62 -9.73 6.75
C GLU A 58 4.38 -9.67 5.84
N VAL A 59 4.52 -10.14 4.61
CA VAL A 59 3.47 -10.13 3.57
C VAL A 59 3.15 -11.56 3.12
N SER A 60 2.01 -11.76 2.47
CA SER A 60 1.67 -13.04 1.85
C SER A 60 1.35 -12.84 0.37
N PHE A 61 1.55 -13.88 -0.45
CA PHE A 61 1.24 -13.87 -1.88
C PHE A 61 0.30 -15.01 -2.23
N VAL A 62 -0.72 -14.71 -3.03
CA VAL A 62 -1.48 -15.74 -3.73
C VAL A 62 -0.81 -16.04 -5.07
N ARG A 63 -0.69 -17.32 -5.40
CA ARG A 63 -0.11 -17.81 -6.65
C ARG A 63 -1.14 -18.61 -7.44
N LEU A 64 -1.23 -18.35 -8.74
CA LEU A 64 -2.06 -19.11 -9.68
C LEU A 64 -1.18 -19.54 -10.85
N ASP A 65 -0.98 -20.84 -11.00
CA ASP A 65 -0.18 -21.40 -12.07
C ASP A 65 -1.04 -21.72 -13.30
N ASN A 66 -0.49 -21.47 -14.49
CA ASN A 66 -1.12 -21.67 -15.79
C ASN A 66 -2.52 -21.04 -15.87
N PRO A 67 -2.65 -19.72 -15.69
CA PRO A 67 -3.92 -19.00 -15.55
C PRO A 67 -4.89 -19.13 -16.74
N GLY A 68 -4.38 -19.51 -17.91
CA GLY A 68 -5.15 -19.77 -19.13
C GLY A 68 -5.81 -21.15 -19.18
N THR A 69 -5.50 -22.05 -18.25
CA THR A 69 -6.11 -23.39 -18.21
C THR A 69 -7.52 -23.35 -17.61
N THR A 70 -8.45 -24.08 -18.24
CA THR A 70 -9.83 -24.20 -17.74
C THR A 70 -9.82 -24.82 -16.36
N GLY A 71 -10.39 -24.12 -15.39
CA GLY A 71 -10.48 -24.59 -14.01
C GLY A 71 -9.24 -24.32 -13.15
N ALA A 72 -8.25 -23.54 -13.63
CA ALA A 72 -7.11 -23.12 -12.83
C ALA A 72 -7.53 -22.59 -11.45
N GLN A 73 -6.86 -23.06 -10.41
CA GLN A 73 -7.15 -22.78 -9.01
C GLN A 73 -5.96 -22.08 -8.35
N TRP A 74 -6.22 -21.13 -7.47
CA TRP A 74 -5.19 -20.51 -6.64
C TRP A 74 -4.55 -21.56 -5.73
N ASN A 75 -3.23 -21.47 -5.56
CA ASN A 75 -2.49 -22.30 -4.63
C ASN A 75 -2.95 -22.00 -3.19
N ASN A 76 -3.01 -23.04 -2.36
CA ASN A 76 -3.39 -22.97 -0.96
C ASN A 76 -2.46 -23.88 -0.14
N PRO A 77 -1.78 -23.38 0.92
CA PRO A 77 -1.87 -22.03 1.48
C PRO A 77 -1.32 -20.94 0.54
N SER A 78 -1.59 -19.68 0.89
CA SER A 78 -0.81 -18.56 0.34
C SER A 78 0.67 -18.69 0.73
N ILE A 79 1.54 -18.06 -0.04
CA ILE A 79 2.98 -18.09 0.16
C ILE A 79 3.33 -16.97 1.14
N ASP A 80 4.06 -17.28 2.20
CA ASP A 80 4.59 -16.26 3.08
C ASP A 80 5.82 -15.59 2.43
N ALA A 81 5.97 -14.28 2.63
CA ALA A 81 7.14 -13.56 2.12
C ALA A 81 7.50 -12.38 3.01
N VAL A 82 8.78 -12.01 3.08
CA VAL A 82 9.25 -10.86 3.84
C VAL A 82 9.82 -9.84 2.87
N ARG A 83 9.27 -8.62 2.87
CA ARG A 83 9.93 -7.47 2.27
C ARG A 83 10.90 -6.92 3.31
N THR A 84 12.19 -6.88 3.00
CA THR A 84 13.21 -6.34 3.91
C THR A 84 12.92 -4.86 4.22
N GLY A 85 13.18 -4.45 5.45
CA GLY A 85 13.03 -3.08 5.90
C GLY A 85 13.94 -2.12 5.13
N GLY A 86 13.47 -0.89 4.98
CA GLY A 86 14.21 0.17 4.31
C GLY A 86 13.36 0.99 3.35
N THR A 87 13.96 2.07 2.86
CA THR A 87 13.32 3.04 1.96
C THR A 87 13.33 2.54 0.51
N GLY A 88 12.25 2.81 -0.22
CA GLY A 88 12.14 2.47 -1.64
C GLY A 88 11.89 0.98 -1.89
N ASN A 89 12.43 0.47 -2.99
CA ASN A 89 12.29 -0.94 -3.35
C ASN A 89 13.37 -1.74 -2.64
N THR A 90 12.96 -2.74 -1.87
CA THR A 90 13.85 -3.62 -1.11
C THR A 90 13.58 -5.06 -1.47
N VAL A 91 14.49 -5.97 -1.09
CA VAL A 91 14.39 -7.39 -1.41
C VAL A 91 13.09 -7.98 -0.84
N LEU A 92 12.42 -8.81 -1.65
CA LEU A 92 11.29 -9.62 -1.23
C LEU A 92 11.72 -11.10 -1.24
N THR A 93 11.69 -11.73 -0.07
CA THR A 93 12.07 -13.14 0.09
C THR A 93 10.85 -13.99 0.35
N PHE A 94 10.60 -15.00 -0.49
CA PHE A 94 9.52 -15.97 -0.29
C PHE A 94 9.95 -17.10 0.65
N GLU A 95 9.01 -17.56 1.48
CA GLU A 95 9.16 -18.71 2.37
C GLU A 95 7.94 -19.64 2.20
N PRO A 96 8.10 -20.84 1.62
CA PRO A 96 9.33 -21.36 1.03
C PRO A 96 9.72 -20.62 -0.26
N GLU A 97 10.97 -20.79 -0.68
CA GLU A 97 11.47 -20.28 -1.97
C GLU A 97 10.54 -20.67 -3.12
N GLN A 98 10.32 -19.73 -4.04
CA GLN A 98 9.46 -19.93 -5.20
C GLN A 98 10.29 -19.93 -6.47
N THR A 99 9.96 -20.81 -7.42
CA THR A 99 10.59 -20.88 -8.73
C THR A 99 9.59 -20.61 -9.85
N TYR A 100 10.09 -20.14 -10.98
CA TYR A 100 9.33 -20.11 -12.23
C TYR A 100 8.95 -21.54 -12.64
N LEU A 101 7.81 -21.67 -13.33
CA LEU A 101 7.41 -22.94 -13.94
C LEU A 101 8.36 -23.30 -15.09
N ALA A 102 8.56 -24.59 -15.34
CA ALA A 102 9.31 -25.05 -16.51
C ALA A 102 8.54 -24.78 -17.81
N GLU A 103 9.26 -24.88 -18.94
CA GLU A 103 8.70 -24.70 -20.28
C GLU A 103 8.03 -23.31 -20.44
N ASP A 104 6.91 -23.23 -21.18
CA ASP A 104 6.14 -22.01 -21.42
C ASP A 104 5.11 -21.73 -20.31
N GLY A 105 5.33 -22.24 -19.09
CA GLY A 105 4.42 -22.07 -17.96
C GLY A 105 4.45 -20.65 -17.39
N GLU A 106 3.26 -20.14 -17.02
CA GLU A 106 3.09 -18.82 -16.42
C GLU A 106 2.51 -18.90 -15.00
N SER A 107 2.92 -17.99 -14.14
CA SER A 107 2.36 -17.82 -12.80
C SER A 107 1.83 -16.41 -12.63
N ILE A 108 0.67 -16.26 -11.99
CA ILE A 108 0.18 -14.98 -11.48
C ILE A 108 0.50 -14.87 -10.00
N LEU A 109 1.00 -13.69 -9.58
CA LEU A 109 1.25 -13.35 -8.18
C LEU A 109 0.51 -12.07 -7.79
N ILE A 110 -0.14 -12.09 -6.62
CA ILE A 110 -0.70 -10.90 -5.96
C ILE A 110 -0.30 -10.94 -4.48
N GLY A 111 0.46 -9.94 -4.04
CA GLY A 111 0.88 -9.77 -2.66
C GLY A 111 -0.15 -9.01 -1.84
N TYR A 112 -0.27 -9.31 -0.55
CA TYR A 112 -1.12 -8.61 0.39
C TYR A 112 -0.51 -8.54 1.80
N TYR A 113 -0.91 -7.50 2.54
CA TYR A 113 -0.47 -7.20 3.89
C TYR A 113 -1.66 -6.69 4.72
N PRO A 114 -1.76 -7.03 6.03
CA PRO A 114 -0.95 -7.99 6.77
C PRO A 114 -1.18 -9.45 6.36
N ARG A 115 -0.24 -10.35 6.71
CA ARG A 115 -0.42 -11.80 6.52
C ARG A 115 -1.71 -12.29 7.18
N LYS A 116 -2.49 -13.03 6.41
CA LYS A 116 -3.70 -13.75 6.86
C LYS A 116 -3.85 -15.00 6.01
N ALA A 117 -4.33 -16.08 6.61
CA ALA A 117 -4.74 -17.27 5.88
C ALA A 117 -5.89 -16.94 4.92
N LEU A 118 -5.89 -17.58 3.75
CA LEU A 118 -7.00 -17.51 2.82
C LEU A 118 -8.28 -18.04 3.46
N ASN A 119 -9.40 -17.37 3.18
CA ASN A 119 -10.72 -17.92 3.40
C ASN A 119 -10.88 -19.20 2.55
N SER A 120 -11.73 -20.13 2.97
CA SER A 120 -11.90 -21.43 2.30
C SER A 120 -12.19 -21.33 0.80
N GLY A 121 -11.57 -22.21 0.02
CA GLY A 121 -11.74 -22.31 -1.43
C GLY A 121 -10.52 -21.80 -2.20
N THR A 122 -10.34 -22.30 -3.42
CA THR A 122 -9.22 -21.97 -4.32
C THR A 122 -9.69 -21.38 -5.64
N THR A 123 -11.01 -21.31 -5.85
CA THR A 123 -11.60 -20.78 -7.08
C THR A 123 -11.35 -19.28 -7.15
N ASN A 124 -10.98 -18.78 -8.32
CA ASN A 124 -10.84 -17.35 -8.53
C ASN A 124 -12.20 -16.62 -8.40
N PRO A 125 -12.33 -15.56 -7.58
CA PRO A 125 -11.29 -14.99 -6.70
C PRO A 125 -11.20 -15.67 -5.33
N VAL A 126 -9.98 -15.75 -4.78
CA VAL A 126 -9.77 -16.06 -3.35
C VAL A 126 -9.89 -14.81 -2.50
N SER A 127 -9.94 -14.95 -1.17
CA SER A 127 -10.07 -13.78 -0.30
C SER A 127 -9.47 -13.99 1.08
N VAL A 128 -9.20 -12.88 1.77
CA VAL A 128 -8.84 -12.84 3.19
C VAL A 128 -9.74 -11.84 3.94
N THR A 129 -9.84 -12.00 5.25
CA THR A 129 -10.71 -11.17 6.10
C THR A 129 -9.86 -10.42 7.14
N TYR A 130 -10.19 -9.15 7.35
CA TYR A 130 -9.56 -8.26 8.33
C TYR A 130 -10.58 -7.65 9.27
N THR A 131 -10.11 -7.23 10.44
CA THR A 131 -10.83 -6.32 11.33
C THR A 131 -9.87 -5.20 11.72
N ILE A 132 -10.29 -3.96 11.52
CA ILE A 132 -9.46 -2.79 11.82
C ILE A 132 -9.92 -2.10 13.11
N THR A 133 -8.96 -1.60 13.86
CA THR A 133 -9.12 -0.81 15.09
C THR A 133 -8.60 0.63 14.93
N GLY A 134 -8.06 0.96 13.75
CA GLY A 134 -7.66 2.31 13.38
C GLY A 134 -6.16 2.51 13.17
N GLU A 135 -5.36 1.46 13.30
CA GLU A 135 -3.89 1.50 13.15
C GLU A 135 -3.39 0.55 12.06
N GLU A 136 -4.20 -0.46 11.73
CA GLU A 136 -3.88 -1.46 10.74
C GLU A 136 -3.89 -0.81 9.36
N ASP A 137 -2.85 -1.07 8.60
CA ASP A 137 -2.72 -0.67 7.22
C ASP A 137 -2.86 -1.91 6.34
N ILE A 138 -3.89 -1.93 5.49
CA ILE A 138 -4.12 -3.04 4.57
C ILE A 138 -3.57 -2.60 3.21
N MET A 139 -2.65 -3.39 2.68
CA MET A 139 -2.03 -3.13 1.38
C MET A 139 -2.12 -4.34 0.47
N ALA A 140 -2.10 -4.10 -0.84
CA ALA A 140 -1.94 -5.17 -1.82
C ALA A 140 -1.19 -4.69 -3.07
N THR A 141 -0.59 -5.63 -3.78
CA THR A 141 0.08 -5.36 -5.05
C THR A 141 -0.91 -5.37 -6.21
N GLY A 142 -0.47 -4.86 -7.36
CA GLY A 142 -1.12 -5.17 -8.63
C GLY A 142 -0.98 -6.66 -8.99
N VAL A 143 -1.75 -7.09 -9.98
CA VAL A 143 -1.57 -8.39 -10.62
C VAL A 143 -0.30 -8.35 -11.45
N GLN A 144 0.59 -9.32 -11.24
CA GLN A 144 1.67 -9.59 -12.18
C GLN A 144 1.58 -11.03 -12.66
N THR A 145 1.89 -11.22 -13.93
CA THR A 145 2.13 -12.54 -14.54
C THR A 145 3.63 -12.64 -14.81
N GLY A 146 4.22 -13.81 -14.57
CA GLY A 146 5.62 -14.05 -14.85
C GLY A 146 5.90 -15.49 -15.29
N SER A 147 6.96 -15.67 -16.07
CA SER A 147 7.45 -16.91 -16.64
C SER A 147 8.99 -16.92 -16.68
N LEU A 148 9.60 -17.99 -17.17
CA LEU A 148 11.06 -18.06 -17.36
C LEU A 148 11.60 -17.02 -18.36
N THR A 149 10.79 -16.62 -19.33
CA THR A 149 11.17 -15.69 -20.40
C THR A 149 10.72 -14.26 -20.14
N ASP A 150 9.61 -14.08 -19.41
CA ASP A 150 9.07 -12.80 -19.00
C ASP A 150 8.96 -12.76 -17.48
N LYS A 151 10.03 -12.30 -16.82
CA LYS A 151 10.16 -12.38 -15.36
C LYS A 151 9.30 -11.33 -14.66
N PHE A 152 8.77 -11.69 -13.50
CA PHE A 152 8.16 -10.73 -12.57
C PHE A 152 9.02 -9.48 -12.37
N GLU A 153 8.34 -8.33 -12.32
CA GLU A 153 8.97 -7.05 -12.02
C GLU A 153 8.93 -6.76 -10.52
N THR A 154 9.34 -5.55 -10.14
CA THR A 154 9.18 -5.11 -8.76
C THR A 154 7.69 -5.01 -8.39
N PHE A 155 7.32 -5.57 -7.25
CA PHE A 155 5.97 -5.44 -6.71
C PHE A 155 5.82 -4.11 -5.94
N THR A 156 4.66 -3.47 -6.03
CA THR A 156 4.37 -2.27 -5.24
C THR A 156 3.13 -2.49 -4.39
N PHE A 157 3.28 -2.45 -3.07
CA PHE A 157 2.18 -2.54 -2.12
C PHE A 157 1.45 -1.20 -2.02
N ASN A 158 0.19 -1.17 -2.46
CA ASN A 158 -0.64 0.02 -2.43
C ASN A 158 -1.55 -0.01 -1.20
N HIS A 159 -1.61 1.11 -0.47
CA HIS A 159 -2.55 1.32 0.63
C HIS A 159 -4.00 1.23 0.14
N LEU A 160 -4.79 0.35 0.75
CA LEU A 160 -6.20 0.15 0.42
C LEU A 160 -7.15 0.87 1.39
N LEU A 161 -6.62 1.41 2.48
CA LEU A 161 -7.33 2.26 3.44
C LEU A 161 -7.07 3.75 3.19
N THR A 162 -7.84 4.62 3.83
CA THR A 162 -7.55 6.06 3.91
C THR A 162 -7.08 6.43 5.31
N GLN A 163 -6.23 7.46 5.40
CA GLN A 163 -5.79 8.03 6.68
C GLN A 163 -6.48 9.36 6.93
N LEU A 164 -7.05 9.52 8.12
CA LEU A 164 -7.45 10.82 8.67
C LEU A 164 -6.42 11.27 9.70
N GLN A 165 -5.97 12.52 9.60
CA GLN A 165 -5.09 13.16 10.56
C GLN A 165 -5.84 14.27 11.29
N PHE A 166 -5.56 14.44 12.58
CA PHE A 166 -6.29 15.37 13.45
C PHE A 166 -5.31 16.31 14.14
N LYS A 167 -5.41 17.60 13.80
CA LYS A 167 -4.72 18.69 14.49
C LYS A 167 -5.72 19.48 15.31
N CYS A 168 -5.36 19.85 16.54
CA CYS A 168 -6.21 20.64 17.43
C CYS A 168 -5.59 22.01 17.68
N THR A 169 -6.28 23.07 17.24
CA THR A 169 -5.79 24.46 17.29
C THR A 169 -6.77 25.38 18.00
N GLY A 170 -6.32 26.55 18.43
CA GLY A 170 -7.19 27.58 19.01
C GLY A 170 -6.45 28.88 19.31
N SER A 171 -7.19 29.96 19.56
CA SER A 171 -6.63 31.22 20.04
C SER A 171 -6.02 31.05 21.44
N ALA A 172 -5.22 32.04 21.89
CA ALA A 172 -4.71 32.05 23.26
C ALA A 172 -5.82 31.95 24.32
N GLY A 173 -6.96 32.63 24.10
CA GLY A 173 -8.12 32.52 24.99
C GLY A 173 -8.75 31.13 24.95
N ALA A 174 -8.83 30.49 23.78
CA ALA A 174 -9.38 29.14 23.67
C ALA A 174 -8.47 28.11 24.37
N ILE A 175 -7.16 28.22 24.22
CA ILE A 175 -6.18 27.36 24.91
C ILE A 175 -6.32 27.48 26.43
N ALA A 176 -6.53 28.68 26.96
CA ALA A 176 -6.74 28.89 28.39
C ALA A 176 -8.00 28.20 28.93
N LYS A 177 -9.06 28.11 28.12
CA LYS A 177 -10.33 27.47 28.50
C LYS A 177 -10.33 25.96 28.27
N TRP A 178 -9.69 25.49 27.20
CA TRP A 178 -9.62 24.09 26.80
C TRP A 178 -8.34 23.43 27.31
N THR A 179 -8.36 23.04 28.59
CA THR A 179 -7.15 22.59 29.30
C THR A 179 -6.74 21.15 28.98
N ALA A 180 -7.64 20.35 28.38
CA ALA A 180 -7.33 18.99 27.96
C ALA A 180 -8.23 18.53 26.80
N ILE A 181 -7.70 17.65 25.97
CA ILE A 181 -8.42 16.86 24.98
C ILE A 181 -8.26 15.40 25.41
N ALA A 182 -9.39 14.76 25.74
CA ALA A 182 -9.40 13.40 26.27
C ALA A 182 -9.48 12.34 25.16
N SER A 183 -10.26 12.61 24.11
CA SER A 183 -10.37 11.68 22.97
C SER A 183 -11.05 12.33 21.78
N ILE A 184 -10.69 11.88 20.59
CA ILE A 184 -11.46 12.07 19.36
C ILE A 184 -11.87 10.68 18.86
N LYS A 185 -13.14 10.51 18.49
CA LYS A 185 -13.67 9.26 17.94
C LYS A 185 -14.36 9.52 16.62
N VAL A 186 -14.19 8.62 15.66
CA VAL A 186 -14.92 8.61 14.39
C VAL A 186 -16.01 7.55 14.45
N LYS A 187 -17.25 7.96 14.23
CA LYS A 187 -18.44 7.12 14.31
C LYS A 187 -18.92 6.68 12.93
N ASN A 188 -19.77 5.66 12.91
CA ASN A 188 -20.48 5.15 11.74
C ASN A 188 -19.53 4.66 10.63
N VAL A 189 -18.48 3.93 11.03
CA VAL A 189 -17.50 3.36 10.10
C VAL A 189 -17.65 1.84 10.00
N ALA A 190 -17.14 1.27 8.91
CA ALA A 190 -16.94 -0.17 8.79
C ALA A 190 -15.61 -0.57 9.43
N THR A 191 -15.58 -1.73 10.11
CA THR A 191 -14.34 -2.28 10.71
C THR A 191 -14.03 -3.69 10.25
N GLY A 192 -15.03 -4.51 9.94
CA GLY A 192 -14.82 -5.80 9.29
C GLY A 192 -14.62 -5.60 7.80
N LEU A 193 -13.54 -6.11 7.21
CA LEU A 193 -13.20 -5.93 5.80
C LEU A 193 -12.87 -7.27 5.14
N LYS A 194 -13.17 -7.40 3.85
CA LYS A 194 -12.80 -8.54 3.03
C LYS A 194 -11.96 -8.06 1.86
N LEU A 195 -10.77 -8.62 1.69
CA LEU A 195 -9.91 -8.40 0.54
C LEU A 195 -10.11 -9.56 -0.43
N SER A 196 -10.69 -9.29 -1.59
CA SER A 196 -10.78 -10.23 -2.71
C SER A 196 -9.54 -10.12 -3.59
N LEU A 197 -8.98 -11.25 -4.01
CA LEU A 197 -7.79 -11.33 -4.85
C LEU A 197 -8.18 -12.05 -6.15
N ASP A 198 -8.35 -11.29 -7.21
CA ASP A 198 -8.80 -11.76 -8.51
C ASP A 198 -7.69 -11.69 -9.55
N LYS A 199 -7.55 -12.73 -10.38
CA LYS A 199 -6.47 -12.84 -11.36
C LYS A 199 -6.53 -11.80 -12.48
N THR A 200 -7.66 -11.12 -12.66
CA THR A 200 -7.88 -10.12 -13.70
C THR A 200 -8.13 -8.74 -13.12
N LYS A 201 -8.95 -8.66 -12.06
CA LYS A 201 -9.31 -7.39 -11.41
C LYS A 201 -8.33 -6.98 -10.30
N GLY A 202 -7.44 -7.88 -9.89
CA GLY A 202 -6.50 -7.67 -8.80
C GLY A 202 -7.18 -7.65 -7.43
N ALA A 203 -6.54 -6.94 -6.51
CA ALA A 203 -6.98 -6.80 -5.14
C ALA A 203 -8.16 -5.81 -5.02
N GLN A 204 -9.25 -6.24 -4.38
CA GLN A 204 -10.44 -5.42 -4.14
C GLN A 204 -10.83 -5.52 -2.66
N LEU A 205 -10.72 -4.41 -1.93
CA LEU A 205 -11.12 -4.33 -0.53
C LEU A 205 -12.58 -3.89 -0.43
N MET A 206 -13.35 -4.59 0.40
CA MET A 206 -14.77 -4.29 0.63
C MET A 206 -15.09 -4.29 2.12
N ALA A 207 -15.97 -3.38 2.53
CA ALA A 207 -16.57 -3.41 3.86
C ALA A 207 -17.48 -4.64 4.03
N THR A 208 -17.46 -5.22 5.23
CA THR A 208 -18.32 -6.32 5.65
C THR A 208 -18.98 -5.98 6.99
N GLY A 209 -20.16 -6.56 7.25
CA GLY A 209 -20.93 -6.26 8.46
C GLY A 209 -21.56 -4.87 8.43
N THR A 210 -21.82 -4.30 9.61
CA THR A 210 -22.54 -3.03 9.79
C THR A 210 -21.59 -1.83 9.86
N THR A 211 -22.04 -0.70 9.32
CA THR A 211 -21.31 0.58 9.28
C THR A 211 -21.66 1.49 10.47
N ASN A 212 -21.86 0.93 11.65
CA ASN A 212 -22.24 1.64 12.88
C ASN A 212 -21.15 1.57 13.97
N GLN A 213 -19.93 1.22 13.57
CA GLN A 213 -18.82 1.06 14.50
C GLN A 213 -18.17 2.41 14.81
N THR A 214 -17.42 2.46 15.91
CA THR A 214 -16.69 3.65 16.35
C THR A 214 -15.23 3.32 16.51
N LEU A 215 -14.36 4.11 15.87
CA LEU A 215 -12.91 4.01 16.03
C LEU A 215 -12.39 5.21 16.84
N THR A 216 -11.34 4.98 17.61
CA THR A 216 -10.71 6.03 18.43
C THR A 216 -9.43 6.50 17.75
N VAL A 217 -9.28 7.82 17.64
CA VAL A 217 -8.07 8.45 17.08
C VAL A 217 -6.86 8.09 17.92
N LYS A 218 -5.81 7.68 17.23
CA LYS A 218 -4.53 7.25 17.79
C LYS A 218 -3.61 8.46 17.87
N ASN A 219 -2.73 8.48 18.86
CA ASN A 219 -1.89 9.65 19.15
C ASN A 219 -2.69 10.97 19.20
N CYS A 220 -3.94 10.90 19.72
CA CYS A 220 -4.82 12.05 19.82
C CYS A 220 -4.08 13.20 20.53
N PRO A 221 -4.09 14.44 19.99
CA PRO A 221 -3.54 15.58 20.70
C PRO A 221 -4.18 15.68 22.07
N SER A 222 -3.38 15.84 23.12
CA SER A 222 -3.86 15.94 24.50
C SER A 222 -4.21 17.38 24.91
N THR A 223 -3.78 18.37 24.12
CA THR A 223 -3.99 19.80 24.36
C THR A 223 -4.28 20.53 23.05
N VAL A 224 -4.92 21.70 23.17
CA VAL A 224 -5.07 22.64 22.06
C VAL A 224 -3.75 23.38 21.85
N SER A 225 -3.28 23.48 20.60
CA SER A 225 -2.06 24.21 20.25
C SER A 225 -2.37 25.57 19.64
N ALA A 226 -1.43 26.51 19.71
CA ALA A 226 -1.51 27.74 18.93
C ALA A 226 -1.52 27.41 17.43
N PRO A 227 -2.17 28.22 16.56
CA PRO A 227 -2.28 27.92 15.13
C PRO A 227 -0.92 27.79 14.44
N ASP A 228 0.05 28.58 14.89
CA ASP A 228 1.43 28.72 14.41
C ASP A 228 2.45 27.83 15.14
N ALA A 229 1.99 26.88 15.98
CA ALA A 229 2.88 25.94 16.64
C ALA A 229 3.76 25.19 15.63
N GLU A 230 5.08 25.19 15.86
CA GLU A 230 6.09 24.66 14.93
C GLU A 230 5.97 23.13 14.75
N LYS A 231 5.60 22.41 15.81
CA LYS A 231 5.48 20.93 15.82
C LYS A 231 4.23 20.50 16.59
N PRO A 232 3.03 20.75 16.04
CA PRO A 232 1.79 20.42 16.72
C PRO A 232 1.64 18.89 16.80
N SER A 233 1.21 18.38 17.96
CA SER A 233 0.81 16.98 18.05
C SER A 233 -0.32 16.72 17.06
N THR A 234 -0.23 15.61 16.34
CA THR A 234 -1.22 15.20 15.34
C THR A 234 -1.64 13.76 15.62
N GLY A 235 -2.94 13.57 15.80
CA GLY A 235 -3.52 12.24 15.89
C GLY A 235 -3.81 11.67 14.51
N TYR A 236 -3.99 10.36 14.42
CA TYR A 236 -4.33 9.70 13.17
C TYR A 236 -5.35 8.57 13.34
N LEU A 237 -5.96 8.18 12.24
CA LEU A 237 -6.83 7.02 12.14
C LEU A 237 -6.81 6.46 10.72
N LEU A 238 -6.60 5.15 10.57
CA LEU A 238 -6.83 4.43 9.31
C LEU A 238 -8.24 3.85 9.28
N LEU A 239 -8.95 4.03 8.17
CA LEU A 239 -10.32 3.52 8.00
C LEU A 239 -10.63 3.12 6.56
N TYR A 240 -11.71 2.37 6.38
CA TYR A 240 -12.19 1.98 5.06
C TYR A 240 -12.78 3.20 4.31
N PRO A 241 -12.30 3.52 3.08
CA PRO A 241 -12.73 4.69 2.33
C PRO A 241 -14.12 4.46 1.73
N THR A 242 -15.16 4.67 2.53
CA THR A 242 -16.55 4.64 2.04
C THR A 242 -16.76 5.73 1.00
N ALA A 243 -17.42 5.41 -0.11
CA ALA A 243 -17.72 6.38 -1.16
C ALA A 243 -18.43 7.62 -0.58
N ASN A 244 -18.02 8.80 -1.03
CA ASN A 244 -18.50 10.11 -0.57
C ASN A 244 -18.24 10.45 0.91
N MET A 245 -17.57 9.58 1.68
CA MET A 245 -17.31 9.88 3.09
C MET A 245 -16.43 11.15 3.21
N GLY A 246 -16.89 12.11 4.00
CA GLY A 246 -16.28 13.43 4.16
C GLY A 246 -16.82 14.52 3.24
N THR A 247 -17.78 14.22 2.35
CA THR A 247 -18.56 15.23 1.62
C THR A 247 -19.84 15.60 2.40
N GLU A 248 -20.65 16.50 1.84
CA GLU A 248 -21.98 16.84 2.39
C GLU A 248 -22.97 15.64 2.35
N ASP A 249 -22.84 14.75 1.37
CA ASP A 249 -23.71 13.58 1.23
C ASP A 249 -23.46 12.53 2.32
N LEU A 250 -22.20 12.41 2.77
CA LEU A 250 -21.80 11.48 3.83
C LEU A 250 -20.74 12.09 4.74
N PRO A 251 -21.10 13.02 5.65
CA PRO A 251 -20.14 13.65 6.53
C PRO A 251 -19.46 12.66 7.49
N VAL A 252 -18.18 12.89 7.80
CA VAL A 252 -17.53 12.17 8.90
C VAL A 252 -18.11 12.67 10.22
N SER A 253 -18.63 11.75 11.04
CA SER A 253 -19.16 12.06 12.36
C SER A 253 -18.10 11.85 13.43
N LEU A 254 -17.77 12.91 14.15
CA LEU A 254 -16.80 12.90 15.24
C LEU A 254 -17.50 13.04 16.60
N GLU A 255 -17.01 12.33 17.61
CA GLU A 255 -17.22 12.66 19.02
C GLU A 255 -15.89 13.14 19.60
N VAL A 256 -15.88 14.39 20.07
CA VAL A 256 -14.71 15.01 20.69
C VAL A 256 -15.00 15.19 22.18
N LYS A 257 -14.10 14.69 23.02
CA LYS A 257 -14.14 14.87 24.47
C LYS A 257 -12.93 15.67 24.93
N GLY A 258 -13.17 16.65 25.80
CA GLY A 258 -12.13 17.45 26.41
C GLY A 258 -12.59 18.07 27.72
N THR A 259 -11.79 18.97 28.27
CA THR A 259 -12.10 19.76 29.45
C THR A 259 -12.17 21.22 29.05
N TYR A 260 -13.32 21.85 29.30
CA TYR A 260 -13.59 23.25 28.99
C TYR A 260 -14.01 23.98 30.26
N ASP A 261 -13.34 25.09 30.60
CA ASP A 261 -13.56 25.86 31.82
C ASP A 261 -13.60 24.95 33.08
N GLY A 262 -12.64 24.02 33.16
CA GLY A 262 -12.49 23.07 34.27
C GLY A 262 -13.49 21.91 34.30
N ASN A 263 -14.43 21.84 33.35
CA ASN A 263 -15.48 20.82 33.32
C ASN A 263 -15.36 19.88 32.11
N PRO A 264 -15.67 18.58 32.25
CA PRO A 264 -15.74 17.67 31.12
C PRO A 264 -16.77 18.14 30.08
N LYS A 265 -16.39 18.14 28.81
CA LYS A 265 -17.22 18.55 27.68
C LYS A 265 -17.14 17.53 26.56
N THR A 266 -18.30 17.16 26.00
CA THR A 266 -18.43 16.29 24.84
C THR A 266 -19.14 17.05 23.73
N LEU A 267 -18.58 17.04 22.53
CA LEU A 267 -19.15 17.67 21.34
C LEU A 267 -19.24 16.65 20.20
N ASN A 268 -20.35 16.67 19.47
CA ASN A 268 -20.44 16.01 18.19
C ASN A 268 -20.07 17.01 17.10
N VAL A 269 -19.14 16.63 16.23
CA VAL A 269 -18.56 17.50 15.20
C VAL A 269 -18.69 16.78 13.86
N THR A 270 -19.02 17.51 12.80
CA THR A 270 -19.17 16.95 11.45
C THR A 270 -18.09 17.49 10.53
N VAL A 271 -17.54 16.62 9.67
CA VAL A 271 -16.60 16.99 8.62
C VAL A 271 -17.22 16.65 7.26
N SER A 272 -17.51 17.67 6.45
CA SER A 272 -18.22 17.54 5.17
C SER A 272 -17.54 18.27 4.00
N ASN A 273 -16.35 18.82 4.23
CA ASN A 273 -15.61 19.67 3.30
C ASN A 273 -14.41 18.95 2.64
N ILE A 274 -14.37 17.61 2.66
CA ILE A 274 -13.44 16.83 1.84
C ILE A 274 -14.04 16.72 0.44
N SER A 275 -13.69 17.64 -0.47
CA SER A 275 -14.42 17.90 -1.72
C SER A 275 -14.70 16.68 -2.61
N GLU A 276 -13.81 15.69 -2.63
CA GLU A 276 -13.97 14.45 -3.43
C GLU A 276 -14.24 13.21 -2.57
N GLY A 277 -14.52 13.41 -1.28
CA GLY A 277 -14.51 12.37 -0.26
C GLY A 277 -13.12 11.81 0.02
N VAL A 278 -13.05 10.93 1.01
CA VAL A 278 -11.83 10.19 1.35
C VAL A 278 -11.51 9.12 0.30
N LYS A 279 -10.23 8.85 0.07
CA LYS A 279 -9.76 7.91 -0.96
C LYS A 279 -8.72 6.94 -0.42
N ALA A 280 -8.72 5.71 -0.96
CA ALA A 280 -7.70 4.71 -0.66
C ALA A 280 -6.30 5.24 -1.00
N GLY A 281 -5.35 5.11 -0.08
CA GLY A 281 -3.98 5.60 -0.21
C GLY A 281 -3.80 7.11 -0.07
N TYR A 282 -4.83 7.83 0.38
CA TYR A 282 -4.75 9.27 0.68
C TYR A 282 -4.80 9.52 2.18
N SER A 283 -4.08 10.56 2.59
CA SER A 283 -4.11 11.13 3.93
C SER A 283 -4.80 12.50 3.90
N HIS A 284 -5.74 12.72 4.83
CA HIS A 284 -6.54 13.94 4.93
C HIS A 284 -6.32 14.62 6.28
N LEU A 285 -5.91 15.88 6.28
CA LEU A 285 -5.74 16.65 7.51
C LEU A 285 -7.02 17.38 7.88
N ILE A 286 -7.54 17.02 9.05
CA ILE A 286 -8.67 17.65 9.70
C ILE A 286 -8.13 18.54 10.82
N THR A 287 -8.29 19.85 10.65
CA THR A 287 -7.98 20.83 11.71
C THR A 287 -9.25 21.14 12.49
N LEU A 288 -9.21 20.81 13.77
CA LEU A 288 -10.25 21.13 14.74
C LEU A 288 -9.85 22.41 15.47
N THR A 289 -10.53 23.51 15.17
CA THR A 289 -10.30 24.82 15.80
C THR A 289 -11.23 24.97 16.99
N PHE A 290 -10.68 24.80 18.19
CA PHE A 290 -11.37 25.02 19.47
C PHE A 290 -11.52 26.52 19.72
N THR A 291 -12.73 26.93 20.10
CA THR A 291 -13.08 28.34 20.26
C THR A 291 -13.29 28.74 21.72
N GLU A 292 -13.18 30.05 21.99
CA GLU A 292 -13.37 30.63 23.32
C GLU A 292 -14.79 30.51 23.87
N ASP A 293 -15.80 30.33 23.02
CA ASP A 293 -17.18 30.06 23.43
C ASP A 293 -17.45 28.55 23.61
N GLY A 294 -16.40 27.73 23.56
CA GLY A 294 -16.46 26.31 23.82
C GLY A 294 -17.10 25.50 22.70
N LYS A 295 -16.97 25.94 21.45
CA LYS A 295 -17.32 25.18 20.24
C LYS A 295 -16.05 24.65 19.56
N ILE A 296 -16.26 23.89 18.49
CA ILE A 296 -15.20 23.42 17.60
C ILE A 296 -15.63 23.75 16.17
N ALA A 297 -14.84 24.55 15.48
CA ALA A 297 -14.94 24.75 14.04
C ALA A 297 -14.04 23.74 13.32
N VAL A 298 -14.43 23.36 12.11
CA VAL A 298 -13.71 22.37 11.30
C VAL A 298 -13.22 23.01 10.03
N GLU A 299 -11.92 22.89 9.79
CA GLU A 299 -11.31 23.18 8.51
C GLU A 299 -10.63 21.90 8.02
N THR A 300 -10.98 21.46 6.82
CA THR A 300 -10.24 20.40 6.13
C THR A 300 -9.28 21.02 5.17
N GLY A 301 -8.04 20.56 5.23
CA GLY A 301 -7.02 20.95 4.29
C GLY A 301 -6.27 19.73 3.79
N ILE A 302 -5.34 20.00 2.89
CA ILE A 302 -4.29 19.06 2.52
C ILE A 302 -3.09 19.37 3.43
N ALA A 303 -2.55 18.38 4.15
CA ALA A 303 -1.31 18.57 4.91
C ALA A 303 -0.07 18.58 3.99
N GLN A 304 0.82 19.56 4.17
CA GLN A 304 2.19 19.55 3.65
C GLN A 304 3.16 19.01 4.72
N TRP A 305 4.13 18.21 4.28
CA TRP A 305 5.12 17.49 5.10
C TRP A 305 5.97 18.43 6.00
N GLN A 306 6.15 18.05 7.27
CA GLN A 306 7.26 18.50 8.12
C GLN A 306 8.12 17.26 8.43
N PRO A 307 9.36 17.19 7.92
CA PRO A 307 10.31 16.20 8.40
C PRO A 307 10.79 16.65 9.78
N GLY A 308 11.19 15.69 10.62
CA GLY A 308 12.11 16.01 11.69
C GLY A 308 13.33 16.75 11.11
N ASN A 309 13.43 18.05 11.40
CA ASN A 309 14.60 18.92 11.37
C ASN A 309 15.57 18.77 10.15
N ASN A 310 15.43 19.66 9.15
CA ASN A 310 16.50 20.44 8.49
C ASN A 310 16.11 20.81 7.04
N GLY A 311 16.11 22.11 6.73
CA GLY A 311 16.13 22.65 5.36
C GLY A 311 14.82 23.25 4.86
N SER A 312 14.63 24.55 5.11
CA SER A 312 13.57 25.35 4.48
C SER A 312 13.95 25.71 3.05
N THR A 313 13.02 25.56 2.11
CA THR A 313 13.01 26.35 0.87
C THR A 313 11.63 26.95 0.66
N ILE A 314 11.61 28.29 0.64
CA ILE A 314 10.47 29.13 0.29
C ILE A 314 10.27 29.04 -1.23
N ILE A 315 9.06 28.69 -1.69
CA ILE A 315 8.63 28.96 -3.07
C ILE A 315 7.64 30.11 -3.02
N THR A 316 8.05 31.26 -3.55
CA THR A 316 7.18 32.40 -3.81
C THR A 316 6.43 32.17 -5.12
N PRO A 317 5.09 32.28 -5.17
CA PRO A 317 4.38 32.29 -6.44
C PRO A 317 4.76 33.56 -7.22
N LYS A 318 5.10 33.41 -8.50
CA LYS A 318 5.16 34.54 -9.43
C LYS A 318 3.75 34.94 -9.84
N GLU A 319 3.58 36.25 -10.03
CA GLU A 319 2.38 36.93 -10.55
C GLU A 319 1.80 36.27 -11.82
#